data_AF-A0A6N6S195-F1
#
_entry.id   AF-A0A6N6S195-F1
#
_cell.length_a   1.000
_cell.length_b   1.000
_cell.length_c   1.000
_cell.angle_alpha   90.00
_cell.angle_beta   90.00
_cell.angle_gamma   90.00
#
_symmetry.space_group_name_H-M   'P 1'
#
loop_
_entity.id
_entity.type
_entity.pdbx_description
1 polymer ?
#
loop_
_entity_poly.entity_id
_entity_poly.type
_entity_poly.pdbx_seq_one_letter_code
_entity_poly.pdbx_strand_id
1 'polypeptide(L)'
;MGRFFTLLILILIIGGAIYIYPDIEWHHPVIDIKLASNDVGVKPFDIVVSDKGKGLKEVSVVLVNESGETVLVNKNYPQGVSGDKLNINIDAKKLGIKNGPAELRVTAVDHSRLRFFSGNKTVASRNINLDLIPPAVELLSTENYINHGGSALVIYKTSPDVVRSGVTIGGYFFPGYKGNFAEDDVYLVFFAYPYNVPAGEGITLVAEDGAGNAKSVNVPYTL
;
A
#
# COMPACT_ATOMS: atom_id res chain seq x y z
N MET A 1 -2.05 -30.40 -63.19
CA MET A 1 -2.69 -29.36 -62.34
C MET A 1 -2.43 -29.53 -60.84
N GLY A 2 -2.49 -30.75 -60.27
CA GLY A 2 -2.37 -30.96 -58.82
C GLY A 2 -1.12 -30.36 -58.17
N ARG A 3 0.07 -30.55 -58.77
CA ARG A 3 1.36 -30.07 -58.24
C ARG A 3 1.49 -28.54 -58.12
N PHE A 4 0.83 -27.79 -59.01
CA PHE A 4 0.83 -26.33 -58.97
C PHE A 4 -0.01 -25.81 -57.79
N PHE A 5 -1.19 -26.40 -57.57
CA PHE A 5 -2.03 -26.08 -56.42
C PHE A 5 -1.36 -26.43 -55.09
N THR A 6 -0.63 -27.55 -55.01
CA THR A 6 0.10 -27.92 -53.79
C THR A 6 1.20 -26.91 -53.47
N LEU A 7 1.96 -26.47 -54.48
CA LEU A 7 3.00 -25.45 -54.31
C LEU A 7 2.42 -24.09 -53.87
N LEU A 8 1.27 -23.71 -54.45
CA LEU A 8 0.60 -22.44 -54.12
C LEU A 8 0.08 -22.44 -52.67
N ILE A 9 -0.49 -23.55 -52.22
CA ILE A 9 -0.89 -23.75 -50.81
C ILE A 9 0.33 -23.70 -49.88
N LEU A 10 1.43 -24.35 -50.26
CA LEU A 10 2.65 -24.36 -49.44
C LEU A 10 3.24 -22.96 -49.27
N ILE A 11 3.27 -22.16 -50.34
CA ILE A 11 3.73 -20.76 -50.30
C ILE A 11 2.80 -19.91 -49.42
N LEU A 12 1.49 -20.14 -49.47
CA LEU A 12 0.52 -19.45 -48.62
C LEU A 12 0.70 -19.80 -47.13
N ILE A 13 0.97 -21.06 -46.82
CA ILE A 13 1.26 -21.52 -45.46
C ILE A 13 2.59 -20.94 -44.96
N ILE A 14 3.64 -20.96 -45.77
CA ILE A 14 4.96 -20.44 -45.40
C ILE A 14 4.91 -18.91 -45.26
N GLY A 15 4.29 -18.21 -46.21
CA GLY A 15 4.09 -16.76 -46.15
C GLY A 15 3.24 -16.36 -44.95
N GLY A 16 2.17 -17.11 -44.66
CA GLY A 16 1.36 -16.93 -43.46
C GLY A 16 2.15 -17.18 -42.18
N ALA A 17 2.97 -18.23 -42.13
CA ALA A 17 3.83 -18.53 -40.98
C ALA A 17 4.89 -17.44 -40.75
N ILE A 18 5.55 -16.96 -41.80
CA ILE A 18 6.54 -15.85 -41.72
C ILE A 18 5.87 -14.55 -41.28
N TYR A 19 4.64 -14.29 -41.75
CA TYR A 19 3.89 -13.09 -41.35
C TYR A 19 3.44 -13.15 -39.89
N ILE A 20 3.07 -14.33 -39.37
CA ILE A 20 2.58 -14.51 -37.99
C ILE A 20 3.73 -14.68 -36.99
N TYR A 21 4.87 -15.24 -37.39
CA TYR A 21 5.99 -15.58 -36.49
C TYR A 21 6.51 -14.40 -35.62
N PRO A 22 6.66 -13.16 -36.11
CA PRO A 22 7.11 -12.01 -35.30
C PRO A 22 6.11 -11.55 -34.23
N ASP A 23 4.84 -11.96 -34.36
CA ASP A 23 3.75 -11.62 -33.44
C ASP A 23 3.54 -12.68 -32.34
N ILE A 24 4.25 -13.82 -32.41
CA ILE A 24 4.24 -14.85 -31.36
C ILE A 24 5.31 -14.50 -30.32
N GLU A 25 4.94 -13.62 -29.41
CA GLU A 25 5.77 -13.27 -28.26
C GLU A 25 5.27 -14.02 -27.01
N TRP A 26 6.13 -14.89 -26.47
CA TRP A 26 5.86 -15.72 -25.29
C TRP A 26 6.16 -15.00 -23.96
N HIS A 27 6.54 -13.73 -24.02
CA HIS A 27 6.85 -12.92 -22.85
C HIS A 27 5.56 -12.26 -22.35
N HIS A 28 5.13 -12.67 -21.16
CA HIS A 28 3.97 -12.11 -20.50
C HIS A 28 4.42 -10.99 -19.54
N PRO A 29 3.57 -9.97 -19.29
CA PRO A 29 3.82 -9.00 -18.25
C PRO A 29 4.05 -9.67 -16.90
N VAL A 30 5.01 -9.18 -16.15
CA VAL A 30 5.33 -9.60 -14.78
C VAL A 30 4.83 -8.53 -13.82
N ILE A 31 4.12 -8.95 -12.78
CA ILE A 31 3.56 -8.09 -11.73
C ILE A 31 4.21 -8.47 -10.41
N ASP A 32 4.76 -7.47 -9.71
CA ASP A 32 5.32 -7.60 -8.36
C ASP A 32 4.59 -6.63 -7.41
N ILE A 33 3.86 -7.19 -6.44
CA ILE A 33 3.06 -6.44 -5.46
C ILE A 33 3.89 -6.30 -4.17
N LYS A 34 4.48 -5.12 -3.95
CA LYS A 34 5.36 -4.85 -2.81
C LYS A 34 4.57 -4.38 -1.59
N LEU A 35 4.02 -5.35 -0.87
CA LEU A 35 3.41 -5.12 0.45
C LEU A 35 4.36 -5.54 1.56
N ALA A 36 4.48 -4.69 2.58
CA ALA A 36 5.25 -4.96 3.80
C ALA A 36 4.56 -5.97 4.72
N SER A 37 3.21 -5.97 4.74
CA SER A 37 2.34 -6.84 5.55
C SER A 37 1.09 -7.20 4.76
N ASN A 38 0.32 -8.18 5.25
CA ASN A 38 -1.00 -8.47 4.68
C ASN A 38 -2.07 -7.49 5.18
N ASP A 39 -1.84 -6.83 6.32
CA ASP A 39 -2.66 -5.72 6.79
C ASP A 39 -2.28 -4.45 6.03
N VAL A 40 -3.26 -3.88 5.33
CA VAL A 40 -3.10 -2.69 4.48
C VAL A 40 -4.10 -1.64 4.93
N GLY A 41 -3.61 -0.45 5.22
CA GLY A 41 -4.45 0.68 5.63
C GLY A 41 -4.15 1.92 4.79
N VAL A 42 -3.90 3.03 5.49
CA VAL A 42 -3.65 4.34 4.87
C VAL A 42 -2.24 4.52 4.32
N LYS A 43 -1.29 3.65 4.67
CA LYS A 43 0.08 3.72 4.13
C LYS A 43 0.08 3.37 2.64
N PRO A 44 0.68 4.22 1.79
CA PRO A 44 0.80 3.90 0.38
C PRO A 44 1.78 2.75 0.16
N PHE A 45 1.55 1.95 -0.87
CA PHE A 45 2.41 0.85 -1.26
C PHE A 45 2.63 0.84 -2.78
N ASP A 46 3.64 0.11 -3.21
CA ASP A 46 4.06 0.12 -4.61
C ASP A 46 3.70 -1.19 -5.32
N ILE A 47 3.23 -1.06 -6.55
CA ILE A 47 3.06 -2.18 -7.48
C ILE A 47 3.99 -1.93 -8.67
N VAL A 48 4.89 -2.87 -8.92
CA VAL A 48 5.81 -2.81 -10.06
C VAL A 48 5.28 -3.74 -11.13
N VAL A 49 5.08 -3.20 -12.32
CA VAL A 49 4.67 -3.98 -13.50
C VAL A 49 5.74 -3.80 -14.55
N SER A 50 6.17 -4.90 -15.18
CA SER A 50 7.17 -4.86 -16.25
C SER A 50 6.79 -5.80 -17.37
N ASP A 51 7.04 -5.38 -18.61
CA ASP A 51 6.95 -6.22 -19.78
C ASP A 51 8.24 -6.14 -20.60
N LYS A 52 8.79 -7.31 -20.94
CA LYS A 52 10.01 -7.42 -21.77
C LYS A 52 9.69 -7.58 -23.25
N GLY A 53 8.42 -7.77 -23.60
CA GLY A 53 7.95 -7.90 -24.98
C GLY A 53 7.60 -6.57 -25.62
N LYS A 54 6.41 -6.49 -26.25
CA LYS A 54 5.90 -5.27 -26.92
C LYS A 54 5.59 -4.09 -25.99
N GLY A 55 5.71 -4.25 -24.69
CA GLY A 55 5.41 -3.23 -23.69
C GLY A 55 3.96 -3.29 -23.22
N LEU A 56 3.75 -2.74 -22.02
CA LEU A 56 2.45 -2.64 -21.36
C LEU A 56 1.49 -1.76 -22.18
N LYS A 57 0.25 -2.21 -22.33
CA LYS A 57 -0.87 -1.52 -22.97
C LYS A 57 -1.84 -0.95 -21.95
N GLU A 58 -2.19 -1.74 -20.95
CA GLU A 58 -3.11 -1.35 -19.89
C GLU A 58 -2.70 -2.02 -18.58
N VAL A 59 -2.79 -1.28 -17.48
CA VAL A 59 -2.68 -1.84 -16.13
C VAL A 59 -3.87 -1.36 -15.31
N SER A 60 -4.60 -2.31 -14.71
CA SER A 60 -5.68 -2.03 -13.78
C SER A 60 -5.42 -2.68 -12.43
N VAL A 61 -5.70 -1.94 -11.37
CA VAL A 61 -5.61 -2.36 -9.98
C VAL A 61 -7.00 -2.24 -9.38
N VAL A 62 -7.55 -3.37 -8.96
CA VAL A 62 -8.91 -3.48 -8.44
C VAL A 62 -8.85 -4.10 -7.06
N LEU A 63 -9.61 -3.54 -6.14
CA LEU A 63 -9.84 -4.08 -4.80
C LEU A 63 -11.19 -4.77 -4.79
N VAL A 64 -11.22 -6.05 -4.44
CA VAL A 64 -12.44 -6.84 -4.37
C VAL A 64 -12.71 -7.17 -2.90
N ASN A 65 -13.87 -6.76 -2.39
CA ASN A 65 -14.30 -7.04 -1.02
C ASN A 65 -15.78 -7.44 -0.99
N GLU A 66 -16.35 -7.62 0.21
CA GLU A 66 -17.78 -7.95 0.36
C GLU A 66 -18.73 -6.88 -0.22
N SER A 67 -18.27 -5.63 -0.36
CA SER A 67 -19.05 -4.53 -0.93
C SER A 67 -18.97 -4.46 -2.47
N GLY A 68 -18.10 -5.25 -3.09
CA GLY A 68 -17.95 -5.34 -4.56
C GLY A 68 -16.53 -5.08 -5.05
N GLU A 69 -16.42 -4.78 -6.35
CA GLU A 69 -15.15 -4.43 -6.99
C GLU A 69 -14.98 -2.90 -7.04
N THR A 70 -13.86 -2.40 -6.51
CA THR A 70 -13.49 -0.98 -6.52
C THR A 70 -12.20 -0.80 -7.31
N VAL A 71 -12.24 0.02 -8.38
CA VAL A 71 -11.05 0.32 -9.18
C VAL A 71 -10.19 1.35 -8.45
N LEU A 72 -8.97 0.98 -8.07
CA LEU A 72 -8.00 1.88 -7.44
C LEU A 72 -7.20 2.65 -8.50
N VAL A 73 -6.77 1.96 -9.56
CA VAL A 73 -6.03 2.54 -10.68
C VAL A 73 -6.47 1.87 -11.98
N ASN A 74 -6.64 2.66 -13.03
CA ASN A 74 -6.67 2.17 -14.41
C ASN A 74 -5.79 3.11 -15.25
N LYS A 75 -4.72 2.57 -15.84
CA LYS A 75 -3.76 3.34 -16.63
C LYS A 75 -3.54 2.68 -17.98
N ASN A 76 -3.67 3.50 -19.03
CA ASN A 76 -3.45 3.11 -20.42
C ASN A 76 -2.10 3.63 -20.91
N TYR A 77 -1.43 2.85 -21.74
CA TYR A 77 -0.13 3.15 -22.32
C TYR A 77 -0.21 3.04 -23.85
N PRO A 78 -0.65 4.09 -24.55
CA PRO A 78 -0.85 4.04 -26.01
C PRO A 78 0.41 3.69 -26.80
N GLN A 79 1.60 4.10 -26.32
CA GLN A 79 2.87 3.85 -27.00
C GLN A 79 3.60 2.58 -26.55
N GLY A 80 3.10 1.87 -25.53
CA GLY A 80 3.82 0.76 -24.91
C GLY A 80 4.94 1.25 -24.00
N VAL A 81 5.03 0.71 -22.78
CA VAL A 81 6.17 0.95 -21.88
C VAL A 81 6.72 -0.38 -21.36
N SER A 82 8.03 -0.48 -21.19
CA SER A 82 8.66 -1.71 -20.66
C SER A 82 8.39 -1.95 -19.17
N GLY A 83 7.91 -0.95 -18.45
CA GLY A 83 7.48 -1.09 -17.08
C GLY A 83 6.97 0.21 -16.49
N ASP A 84 6.22 0.09 -15.39
CA ASP A 84 5.77 1.22 -14.59
C ASP A 84 5.77 0.85 -13.11
N LYS A 85 5.91 1.88 -12.26
CA LYS A 85 5.81 1.78 -10.82
C LYS A 85 4.58 2.57 -10.36
N LEU A 86 3.54 1.86 -9.96
CA LEU A 86 2.30 2.45 -9.47
C LEU A 86 2.37 2.62 -7.95
N ASN A 87 2.28 3.86 -7.47
CA ASN A 87 2.10 4.15 -6.05
C ASN A 87 0.60 4.18 -5.74
N ILE A 88 0.15 3.22 -4.94
CA ILE A 88 -1.26 3.02 -4.61
C ILE A 88 -1.54 3.64 -3.24
N ASN A 89 -2.51 4.53 -3.19
CA ASN A 89 -3.04 5.10 -1.95
C ASN A 89 -4.55 4.78 -1.87
N ILE A 90 -4.97 4.08 -0.81
CA ILE A 90 -6.36 3.68 -0.62
C ILE A 90 -7.09 4.76 0.17
N ASP A 91 -7.76 5.68 -0.53
CA ASP A 91 -8.68 6.63 0.10
C ASP A 91 -10.04 5.95 0.34
N ALA A 92 -10.13 5.19 1.43
CA ALA A 92 -11.32 4.43 1.75
C ALA A 92 -12.58 5.28 1.96
N LYS A 93 -12.44 6.51 2.47
CA LYS A 93 -13.57 7.43 2.68
C LYS A 93 -14.17 7.88 1.35
N LYS A 94 -13.31 8.24 0.40
CA LYS A 94 -13.76 8.65 -0.94
C LYS A 94 -14.37 7.49 -1.73
N LEU A 95 -13.85 6.29 -1.53
CA LEU A 95 -14.24 5.09 -2.29
C LEU A 95 -15.35 4.27 -1.61
N GLY A 96 -15.77 4.62 -0.39
CA GLY A 96 -16.79 3.88 0.36
C GLY A 96 -16.36 2.46 0.75
N ILE A 97 -15.05 2.23 0.87
CA ILE A 97 -14.48 0.91 1.17
C ILE A 97 -14.66 0.62 2.67
N LYS A 98 -15.09 -0.59 3.00
CA LYS A 98 -15.23 -1.07 4.38
C LYS A 98 -13.98 -1.84 4.82
N ASN A 99 -13.79 -1.87 6.13
CA ASN A 99 -12.78 -2.67 6.81
C ASN A 99 -12.99 -4.18 6.56
N GLY A 100 -11.91 -4.96 6.62
CA GLY A 100 -11.96 -6.43 6.60
C GLY A 100 -11.23 -7.07 5.42
N PRO A 101 -11.44 -8.38 5.19
CA PRO A 101 -10.72 -9.12 4.17
C PRO A 101 -11.06 -8.61 2.76
N ALA A 102 -10.02 -8.49 1.93
CA ALA A 102 -10.15 -8.09 0.54
C ALA A 102 -9.11 -8.80 -0.34
N GLU A 103 -9.38 -8.86 -1.63
CA GLU A 103 -8.46 -9.34 -2.65
C GLU A 103 -7.98 -8.13 -3.47
N LEU A 104 -6.67 -7.87 -3.45
CA LEU A 104 -6.05 -6.93 -4.37
C LEU A 104 -5.73 -7.66 -5.67
N ARG A 105 -6.43 -7.30 -6.74
CA ARG A 105 -6.27 -7.88 -8.08
C ARG A 105 -5.62 -6.88 -9.01
N VAL A 106 -4.46 -7.24 -9.55
CA VAL A 106 -3.72 -6.46 -10.54
C VAL A 106 -3.80 -7.19 -11.87
N THR A 107 -4.26 -6.48 -12.90
CA THR A 107 -4.28 -6.96 -14.28
C THR A 107 -3.35 -6.12 -15.11
N ALA A 108 -2.43 -6.77 -15.82
CA ALA A 108 -1.57 -6.14 -16.82
C ALA A 108 -1.83 -6.77 -18.19
N VAL A 109 -1.96 -5.93 -19.21
CA VAL A 109 -2.16 -6.33 -20.61
C VAL A 109 -1.05 -5.71 -21.44
N ASP A 110 -0.44 -6.46 -22.34
CA ASP A 110 0.58 -5.97 -23.28
C ASP A 110 0.00 -5.58 -24.65
N HIS A 111 0.86 -5.10 -25.55
CA HIS A 111 0.53 -4.78 -26.95
C HIS A 111 0.63 -5.97 -27.91
N SER A 112 0.76 -7.20 -27.41
CA SER A 112 0.84 -8.39 -28.25
C SER A 112 -0.42 -8.55 -29.12
N ARG A 113 -0.23 -9.07 -30.34
CA ARG A 113 -1.35 -9.36 -31.25
C ARG A 113 -1.87 -10.79 -31.11
N LEU A 114 -1.21 -11.59 -30.28
CA LEU A 114 -1.65 -12.92 -29.91
C LEU A 114 -3.04 -12.84 -29.27
N ARG A 115 -3.96 -13.74 -29.63
CA ARG A 115 -5.42 -13.69 -29.30
C ARG A 115 -6.15 -12.46 -29.87
N PHE A 116 -6.34 -12.40 -31.19
CA PHE A 116 -7.21 -11.41 -31.85
C PHE A 116 -6.94 -9.96 -31.40
N PHE A 117 -5.68 -9.49 -31.43
CA PHE A 117 -5.30 -8.11 -31.06
C PHE A 117 -5.58 -7.69 -29.60
N SER A 118 -5.85 -8.64 -28.71
CA SER A 118 -6.22 -8.35 -27.32
C SER A 118 -5.04 -8.25 -26.36
N GLY A 119 -3.82 -8.63 -26.76
CA GLY A 119 -2.66 -8.69 -25.88
C GLY A 119 -2.61 -9.96 -25.04
N ASN A 120 -1.42 -10.29 -24.54
CA ASN A 120 -1.27 -11.20 -23.42
C ASN A 120 -1.72 -10.49 -22.14
N LYS A 121 -2.45 -11.22 -21.30
CA LYS A 121 -2.99 -10.74 -20.04
C LYS A 121 -2.38 -11.53 -18.89
N THR A 122 -1.81 -10.83 -17.93
CA THR A 122 -1.38 -11.39 -16.64
C THR A 122 -2.28 -10.85 -15.55
N VAL A 123 -2.75 -11.72 -14.66
CA VAL A 123 -3.51 -11.35 -13.47
C VAL A 123 -2.75 -11.86 -12.24
N ALA A 124 -2.44 -10.96 -11.32
CA ALA A 124 -1.88 -11.28 -10.02
C ALA A 124 -2.88 -10.87 -8.95
N SER A 125 -3.18 -11.79 -8.03
CA SER A 125 -4.09 -11.56 -6.92
C SER A 125 -3.37 -11.78 -5.60
N ARG A 126 -3.64 -10.92 -4.62
CA ARG A 126 -3.11 -11.04 -3.27
C ARG A 126 -4.22 -10.79 -2.26
N ASN A 127 -4.42 -11.75 -1.34
CA ASN A 127 -5.32 -11.57 -0.22
C ASN A 127 -4.69 -10.60 0.77
N ILE A 128 -5.46 -9.58 1.16
CA ILE A 128 -5.09 -8.56 2.12
C ILE A 128 -6.20 -8.41 3.15
N ASN A 129 -5.86 -7.85 4.30
CA ASN A 129 -6.82 -7.43 5.31
C ASN A 129 -6.79 -5.90 5.35
N LEU A 130 -7.91 -5.26 5.03
CA LEU A 130 -8.01 -3.81 5.10
C LEU A 130 -8.26 -3.41 6.55
N ASP A 131 -7.32 -2.65 7.10
CA ASP A 131 -7.45 -2.04 8.41
C ASP A 131 -7.42 -0.51 8.29
N LEU A 132 -8.59 0.09 8.50
CA LEU A 132 -8.88 1.51 8.38
C LEU A 132 -9.26 2.13 9.72
N ILE A 133 -9.21 1.35 10.80
CA ILE A 133 -9.65 1.76 12.12
C ILE A 133 -8.42 2.29 12.86
N PRO A 134 -8.36 3.60 13.21
CA PRO A 134 -7.25 4.11 13.99
C PRO A 134 -7.14 3.42 15.35
N PRO A 135 -5.92 3.22 15.87
CA PRO A 135 -5.73 2.61 17.17
C PRO A 135 -6.36 3.46 18.27
N ALA A 136 -6.85 2.78 19.32
CA ALA A 136 -7.28 3.44 20.54
C ALA A 136 -6.06 3.89 21.34
N VAL A 137 -6.17 5.06 21.95
CA VAL A 137 -5.16 5.64 22.85
C VAL A 137 -5.89 6.30 24.00
N GLU A 138 -5.58 5.84 25.22
CA GLU A 138 -6.15 6.37 26.45
C GLU A 138 -5.02 6.86 27.34
N LEU A 139 -5.06 8.15 27.69
CA LEU A 139 -4.11 8.74 28.61
C LEU A 139 -4.53 8.43 30.04
N LEU A 140 -3.66 7.75 30.81
CA LEU A 140 -3.94 7.40 32.21
C LEU A 140 -3.38 8.46 33.17
N SER A 141 -2.32 9.17 32.79
CA SER A 141 -1.75 10.29 33.56
C SER A 141 -2.54 11.58 33.34
N THR A 142 -3.29 12.03 34.35
CA THR A 142 -4.18 13.20 34.25
C THR A 142 -3.55 14.53 34.65
N GLU A 143 -2.49 14.53 35.46
CA GLU A 143 -1.78 15.74 35.91
C GLU A 143 -0.28 15.64 35.64
N ASN A 144 0.22 16.48 34.72
CA ASN A 144 1.64 16.55 34.40
C ASN A 144 2.17 17.95 34.73
N TYR A 145 2.97 18.05 35.79
CA TYR A 145 3.73 19.26 36.10
C TYR A 145 5.10 19.15 35.44
N ILE A 146 5.40 20.04 34.49
CA ILE A 146 6.66 20.01 33.75
C ILE A 146 7.14 21.43 33.51
N ASN A 147 8.41 21.69 33.82
CA ASN A 147 9.04 22.96 33.50
C ASN A 147 9.56 22.95 32.06
N HIS A 148 9.70 24.13 31.45
CA HIS A 148 10.47 24.29 30.22
C HIS A 148 11.93 23.83 30.46
N GLY A 149 12.44 22.93 29.62
CA GLY A 149 13.74 22.26 29.84
C GLY A 149 13.71 21.09 30.84
N GLY A 150 12.55 20.77 31.42
CA GLY A 150 12.37 19.67 32.39
C GLY A 150 12.05 18.33 31.74
N SER A 151 11.65 17.36 32.57
CA SER A 151 11.23 16.03 32.15
C SER A 151 9.99 15.57 32.90
N ALA A 152 9.16 14.74 32.27
CA ALA A 152 8.00 14.11 32.90
C ALA A 152 7.83 12.66 32.43
N LEU A 153 6.89 11.98 33.09
CA LEU A 153 6.46 10.62 32.79
C LEU A 153 4.98 10.65 32.43
N VAL A 154 4.62 9.99 31.33
CA VAL A 154 3.24 9.74 30.95
C VAL A 154 3.01 8.24 30.88
N ILE A 155 1.90 7.79 31.45
CA ILE A 155 1.40 6.42 31.35
C ILE A 155 0.11 6.45 30.53
N TYR A 156 -0.02 5.50 29.61
CA TYR A 156 -1.14 5.43 28.69
C TYR A 156 -1.39 3.99 28.25
N LYS A 157 -2.58 3.75 27.70
CA LYS A 157 -3.02 2.48 27.15
C LYS A 157 -3.22 2.61 25.65
N THR A 158 -2.89 1.57 24.88
CA THR A 158 -3.12 1.54 23.43
C THR A 158 -3.84 0.30 22.97
N SER A 159 -4.33 0.29 21.73
CA SER A 159 -4.73 -0.98 21.11
C SER A 159 -3.54 -1.96 20.96
N PRO A 160 -3.78 -3.28 20.93
CA PRO A 160 -2.73 -4.31 20.83
C PRO A 160 -1.93 -4.32 19.52
N ASP A 161 -2.49 -3.79 18.44
CA ASP A 161 -1.95 -3.74 17.08
C ASP A 161 -1.01 -2.54 16.83
N VAL A 162 -0.80 -1.70 17.84
CA VAL A 162 0.11 -0.56 17.79
C VAL A 162 1.55 -1.04 17.66
N VAL A 163 2.24 -0.56 16.62
CA VAL A 163 3.65 -0.86 16.34
C VAL A 163 4.58 0.27 16.75
N ARG A 164 4.04 1.49 16.91
CA ARG A 164 4.79 2.68 17.32
C ARG A 164 3.90 3.59 18.16
N SER A 165 4.34 3.90 19.37
CA SER A 165 3.68 4.92 20.21
C SER A 165 4.69 5.71 21.03
N GLY A 166 4.29 6.89 21.47
CA GLY A 166 5.15 7.78 22.25
C GLY A 166 4.65 9.20 22.33
N VAL A 167 5.43 10.07 22.96
CA VAL A 167 5.10 11.50 23.10
C VAL A 167 5.87 12.30 22.05
N THR A 168 5.20 13.29 21.47
CA THR A 168 5.76 14.29 20.57
C THR A 168 5.65 15.68 21.16
N ILE A 169 6.69 16.49 20.97
CA ILE A 169 6.72 17.91 21.33
C ILE A 169 7.63 18.63 20.33
N GLY A 170 7.07 19.59 19.59
CA GLY A 170 7.73 20.19 18.42
C GLY A 170 8.17 19.11 17.42
N GLY A 171 9.48 19.04 17.13
CA GLY A 171 10.06 18.04 16.22
C GLY A 171 10.59 16.76 16.91
N TYR A 172 10.42 16.62 18.22
CA TYR A 172 10.98 15.50 19.00
C TYR A 172 9.95 14.39 19.18
N PHE A 173 10.41 13.14 19.11
CA PHE A 173 9.61 11.95 19.42
C PHE A 173 10.30 11.14 20.51
N PHE A 174 9.57 10.88 21.59
CA PHE A 174 9.99 10.09 22.73
C PHE A 174 9.22 8.76 22.70
N PRO A 175 9.87 7.63 22.40
CA PRO A 175 9.19 6.35 22.27
C PRO A 175 8.64 5.87 23.61
N GLY A 176 7.49 5.20 23.56
CA GLY A 176 6.93 4.52 24.71
C GLY A 176 7.39 3.09 24.83
N TYR A 177 7.41 2.63 26.07
CA TYR A 177 7.91 1.32 26.45
C TYR A 177 6.87 0.60 27.29
N LYS A 178 6.79 -0.71 27.11
CA LYS A 178 6.06 -1.57 28.05
C LYS A 178 6.79 -1.56 29.38
N GLY A 179 6.06 -1.26 30.45
CA GLY A 179 6.57 -1.39 31.81
C GLY A 179 6.19 -2.74 32.43
N ASN A 180 6.54 -2.94 33.70
CA ASN A 180 6.05 -4.07 34.49
C ASN A 180 4.63 -3.78 35.00
N PHE A 181 3.69 -3.56 34.08
CA PHE A 181 2.28 -3.38 34.40
C PHE A 181 1.56 -4.73 34.41
N ALA A 182 0.37 -4.78 35.04
CA ALA A 182 -0.47 -5.98 35.02
C ALA A 182 -1.11 -6.23 33.65
N GLU A 183 -1.23 -5.18 32.83
CA GLU A 183 -1.85 -5.20 31.51
C GLU A 183 -0.80 -4.96 30.41
N ASP A 184 -0.77 -5.81 29.38
CA ASP A 184 0.27 -5.82 28.32
C ASP A 184 0.16 -4.67 27.31
N ASP A 185 -0.94 -3.93 27.36
CA ASP A 185 -1.29 -2.81 26.51
C ASP A 185 -1.08 -1.44 27.21
N VAL A 186 -0.50 -1.45 28.41
CA VAL A 186 -0.08 -0.25 29.14
C VAL A 186 1.38 0.06 28.85
N TYR A 187 1.62 1.31 28.48
CA TYR A 187 2.91 1.86 28.13
C TYR A 187 3.25 3.04 29.04
N LEU A 188 4.55 3.29 29.16
CA LEU A 188 5.09 4.47 29.80
C LEU A 188 6.06 5.19 28.85
N VAL A 189 6.09 6.51 28.93
CA VAL A 189 7.05 7.36 28.20
C VAL A 189 7.68 8.33 29.20
N PHE A 190 8.99 8.26 29.35
CA PHE A 190 9.76 9.38 29.89
C PHE A 190 10.11 10.33 28.74
N PHE A 191 9.78 11.60 28.89
CA PHE A 191 10.08 12.61 27.89
C PHE A 191 10.61 13.89 28.52
N ALA A 192 11.37 14.65 27.74
CA ALA A 192 11.82 15.98 28.12
C ALA A 192 10.95 17.05 27.44
N TYR A 193 10.69 18.17 28.12
CA TYR A 193 10.23 19.40 27.48
C TYR A 193 11.47 20.11 26.93
N PRO A 194 11.73 20.09 25.62
CA PRO A 194 13.00 20.60 25.10
C PRO A 194 13.15 22.11 25.38
N TYR A 195 14.33 22.54 25.82
CA TYR A 195 14.59 23.97 26.07
C TYR A 195 14.55 24.82 24.78
N ASN A 196 14.66 24.18 23.61
CA ASN A 196 14.75 24.80 22.30
C ASN A 196 13.42 24.81 21.53
N VAL A 197 12.31 24.41 22.15
CA VAL A 197 10.96 24.67 21.63
C VAL A 197 10.34 25.87 22.36
N PRO A 198 9.37 26.59 21.77
CA PRO A 198 8.69 27.70 22.43
C PRO A 198 8.04 27.27 23.75
N ALA A 199 8.04 28.17 24.74
CA ALA A 199 7.23 27.97 25.95
C ALA A 199 5.75 27.94 25.56
N GLY A 200 5.08 26.82 25.82
CA GLY A 200 3.68 26.59 25.39
C GLY A 200 3.52 25.63 24.22
N GLU A 201 4.61 25.08 23.66
CA GLU A 201 4.55 23.98 22.69
C GLU A 201 3.72 22.81 23.24
N GLY A 202 2.80 22.29 22.42
CA GLY A 202 1.88 21.24 22.82
C GLY A 202 2.58 19.90 23.01
N ILE A 203 2.15 19.13 24.01
CA ILE A 203 2.60 17.76 24.24
C ILE A 203 1.54 16.83 23.67
N THR A 204 1.90 16.01 22.70
CA THR A 204 0.96 15.12 22.01
C THR A 204 1.39 13.67 22.13
N LEU A 205 0.55 12.85 22.74
CA LEU A 205 0.68 11.40 22.71
C LEU A 205 0.21 10.88 21.35
N VAL A 206 1.03 10.06 20.70
CA VAL A 206 0.73 9.47 19.39
C VAL A 206 0.83 7.95 19.45
N ALA A 207 -0.04 7.26 18.73
CA ALA A 207 0.08 5.84 18.45
C ALA A 207 -0.24 5.54 16.99
N GLU A 208 0.50 4.60 16.41
CA GLU A 208 0.43 4.20 15.01
C GLU A 208 0.42 2.66 14.93
N ASP A 209 -0.48 2.12 14.12
CA ASP A 209 -0.60 0.69 13.86
C ASP A 209 0.23 0.21 12.65
N GLY A 210 0.23 -1.10 12.42
CA GLY A 210 0.94 -1.72 11.29
C GLY A 210 0.39 -1.31 9.92
N ALA A 211 -0.92 -1.02 9.83
CA ALA A 211 -1.62 -0.59 8.62
C ALA A 211 -1.38 0.90 8.28
N GLY A 212 -0.79 1.64 9.22
CA GLY A 212 -0.44 3.05 9.11
C GLY A 212 -1.46 4.01 9.66
N ASN A 213 -2.55 3.55 10.28
CA ASN A 213 -3.48 4.46 10.94
C ASN A 213 -2.82 5.01 12.20
N ALA A 214 -3.11 6.27 12.49
CA ALA A 214 -2.55 6.95 13.64
C ALA A 214 -3.62 7.69 14.44
N LYS A 215 -3.43 7.74 15.76
CA LYS A 215 -4.25 8.50 16.69
C LYS A 215 -3.35 9.39 17.53
N SER A 216 -3.80 10.64 17.72
CA SER A 216 -3.13 11.61 18.57
C SER A 216 -4.05 12.11 19.67
N VAL A 217 -3.51 12.28 20.87
CA VAL A 217 -4.21 12.80 22.06
C VAL A 217 -3.35 13.88 22.69
N ASN A 218 -3.94 15.03 23.01
CA ASN A 218 -3.24 16.09 23.74
C ASN A 218 -2.99 15.64 25.18
N VAL A 219 -1.74 15.78 25.64
CA VAL A 219 -1.37 15.55 27.03
C VAL A 219 -1.50 16.88 27.79
N PRO A 220 -2.45 17.00 28.73
CA PRO A 220 -2.56 18.21 29.54
C PRO A 220 -1.33 18.35 30.44
N TYR A 221 -0.83 19.58 30.55
CA TYR A 221 0.31 19.91 31.39
C TYR A 221 0.16 21.31 32.00
N THR A 222 0.89 21.54 33.08
CA THR A 222 1.05 22.86 33.72
C THR A 222 2.54 23.19 33.78
N LEU A 223 2.89 24.40 33.32
CA LEU A 223 4.23 25.00 33.42
C LEU A 223 4.40 25.71 34.76
#